data_AF-A0A932BBA9-F1
#
_entry.id   AF-A0A932BBA9-F1
#
_cell.length_a   1.000
_cell.length_b   1.000
_cell.length_c   1.000
_cell.angle_alpha   90.00
_cell.angle_beta   90.00
_cell.angle_gamma   90.00
#
_symmetry.space_group_name_H-M   'P 1'
#
loop_
_entity.id
_entity.type
_entity.pdbx_description
1 polymer ?
#
loop_
_entity_poly.entity_id
_entity_poly.type
_entity_poly.pdbx_seq_one_letter_code
_entity_poly.pdbx_strand_id
1 'polypeptide(L)'
;MSLSAHPRWLAAASVLPPKGVPVRTPMHPGRLLARTCLAPLSLNQSEAARLLGLSRRRLHELVHGQRAMSPDTAIRCARQFGIDTAFWLAHQSAWDSFHAWKRLYAVAHRSPSGAAPFSSDSP
;
A
#
# COMPACT_ATOMS: atom_id res chain seq x y z
N MET A 1 16.64 41.47 12.28
CA MET A 1 16.97 40.43 13.27
C MET A 1 15.95 39.32 13.15
N SER A 2 16.45 38.11 12.91
CA SER A 2 15.71 36.86 12.80
C SER A 2 14.91 36.57 14.07
N LEU A 3 13.73 35.97 13.91
CA LEU A 3 13.25 34.81 14.68
C LEU A 3 11.80 34.48 14.24
N SER A 4 11.65 33.83 13.08
CA SER A 4 10.46 32.98 12.85
C SER A 4 10.61 31.74 13.72
N ALA A 5 10.21 31.86 14.98
CA ALA A 5 9.96 30.72 15.84
C ALA A 5 8.75 29.95 15.26
N HIS A 6 9.01 28.99 14.38
CA HIS A 6 7.98 28.00 14.02
C HIS A 6 7.67 27.19 15.29
N PRO A 7 6.42 27.17 15.77
CA PRO A 7 6.08 26.46 16.99
C PRO A 7 6.33 24.96 16.83
N ARG A 8 6.95 24.38 17.86
CA ARG A 8 7.52 23.02 17.99
C ARG A 8 6.53 21.85 17.81
N TRP A 9 5.31 22.10 17.33
CA TRP A 9 4.19 21.18 17.43
C TRP A 9 3.09 21.35 16.37
N LEU A 10 3.24 22.15 15.28
CA LEU A 10 2.29 22.24 14.13
C LEU A 10 1.69 20.84 13.77
N ALA A 11 0.66 20.26 14.40
CA ALA A 11 -0.58 20.72 15.04
C ALA A 11 -1.69 20.67 13.99
N ALA A 12 -2.31 19.56 13.66
CA ALA A 12 -2.25 18.20 14.16
C ALA A 12 -1.60 17.31 13.09
N ALA A 13 -1.19 16.09 13.45
CA ALA A 13 -1.05 15.04 12.43
C ALA A 13 -2.35 15.01 11.64
N SER A 14 -2.33 15.56 10.41
CA SER A 14 -3.53 15.60 9.57
C SER A 14 -4.09 14.19 9.51
N VAL A 15 -5.36 14.02 9.87
CA VAL A 15 -6.09 12.75 9.73
C VAL A 15 -6.02 12.25 8.28
N LEU A 16 -5.77 13.16 7.34
CA LEU A 16 -5.62 12.85 5.93
C LEU A 16 -4.20 12.41 5.59
N PRO A 17 -4.06 11.42 4.70
CA PRO A 17 -2.77 10.98 4.20
C PRO A 17 -2.04 12.07 3.40
N PRO A 18 -0.70 12.00 3.30
CA PRO A 18 0.08 12.94 2.50
C PRO A 18 -0.26 12.83 1.01
N LYS A 19 0.09 13.87 0.23
CA LYS A 19 -0.13 13.89 -1.23
C LYS A 19 0.48 12.64 -1.87
N GLY A 20 -0.27 12.00 -2.77
CA GLY A 20 0.13 10.77 -3.46
C GLY A 20 -0.22 9.48 -2.73
N VAL A 21 -0.67 9.56 -1.46
CA VAL A 21 -1.17 8.39 -0.72
C VAL A 21 -2.71 8.36 -0.80
N PRO A 22 -3.33 7.23 -1.18
CA PRO A 22 -4.78 7.12 -1.26
C PRO A 22 -5.47 7.41 0.08
N VAL A 23 -6.67 8.02 0.03
CA VAL A 23 -7.50 8.24 1.23
C VAL A 23 -8.25 6.97 1.64
N ARG A 24 -8.68 6.16 0.66
CA ARG A 24 -9.36 4.88 0.89
C ARG A 24 -8.43 3.73 0.58
N THR A 25 -8.70 2.58 1.19
CA THR A 25 -7.96 1.34 0.93
C THR A 25 -8.03 1.01 -0.57
N PRO A 26 -6.90 1.07 -1.30
CA PRO A 26 -6.87 0.69 -2.70
C PRO A 26 -7.02 -0.83 -2.83
N MET A 27 -7.34 -1.31 -4.02
CA MET A 27 -7.34 -2.75 -4.30
C MET A 27 -5.92 -3.24 -4.55
N HIS A 28 -5.52 -4.35 -3.94
CA HIS A 28 -4.24 -4.98 -4.22
C HIS A 28 -4.15 -5.36 -5.72
N PRO A 29 -3.06 -5.04 -6.44
CA PRO A 29 -2.97 -5.26 -7.88
C PRO A 29 -3.15 -6.73 -8.29
N GLY A 30 -2.75 -7.69 -7.45
CA GLY A 30 -3.02 -9.09 -7.71
C GLY A 30 -4.51 -9.49 -7.62
N ARG A 31 -5.28 -8.86 -6.72
CA ARG A 31 -6.75 -9.04 -6.68
C ARG A 31 -7.41 -8.38 -7.88
N LEU A 32 -6.88 -7.23 -8.28
CA LEU A 32 -7.31 -6.53 -9.49
C LEU A 32 -7.09 -7.42 -10.72
N LEU A 33 -5.89 -8.00 -10.88
CA LEU A 33 -5.56 -8.96 -11.94
C LEU A 33 -6.56 -10.13 -12.01
N ALA A 34 -6.89 -10.73 -10.86
CA ALA A 34 -7.87 -11.80 -10.81
C ALA A 34 -9.25 -11.35 -11.30
N ARG A 35 -9.69 -10.16 -10.89
CA ARG A 35 -11.02 -9.62 -11.23
C ARG A 35 -11.13 -9.10 -12.66
N THR A 36 -10.09 -8.45 -13.19
CA THR A 36 -10.15 -7.76 -14.49
C THR A 36 -9.62 -8.57 -15.64
N CYS A 37 -8.76 -9.56 -15.37
CA CYS A 37 -8.17 -10.39 -16.43
C CYS A 37 -8.56 -11.86 -16.28
N LEU A 38 -8.34 -12.48 -15.13
CA LEU A 38 -8.51 -13.94 -15.01
C LEU A 38 -9.97 -14.37 -15.05
N ALA A 39 -10.84 -13.73 -14.25
CA ALA A 39 -12.25 -14.08 -14.19
C ALA A 39 -13.00 -13.85 -15.53
N PRO A 40 -12.84 -12.71 -16.23
CA PRO A 40 -13.49 -12.52 -17.53
C PRO A 40 -13.02 -13.51 -18.61
N LEU A 41 -11.78 -13.98 -18.52
CA LEU A 41 -11.21 -14.98 -19.43
C LEU A 41 -11.46 -16.43 -18.98
N SER A 42 -12.19 -16.64 -17.88
CA SER A 42 -12.42 -17.96 -17.27
C SER A 42 -11.14 -18.76 -17.00
N LEU A 43 -10.02 -18.05 -16.74
CA LEU A 43 -8.73 -18.68 -16.47
C LEU A 43 -8.64 -19.09 -15.00
N ASN A 44 -8.31 -20.36 -14.77
CA ASN A 44 -7.92 -20.79 -13.44
C ASN A 44 -6.47 -20.37 -13.10
N GLN A 45 -6.09 -20.43 -11.82
CA GLN A 45 -4.76 -20.00 -11.38
C GLN A 45 -3.62 -20.84 -12.01
N SER A 46 -3.86 -22.10 -12.35
CA SER A 46 -2.83 -22.93 -12.99
C SER A 46 -2.56 -22.48 -14.43
N GLU A 47 -3.62 -22.21 -15.18
CA GLU A 47 -3.54 -21.71 -16.57
C GLU A 47 -2.91 -20.32 -16.61
N ALA A 48 -3.39 -19.42 -15.76
CA ALA A 48 -2.87 -18.07 -15.66
C ALA A 48 -1.38 -18.05 -15.26
N ALA A 49 -0.97 -18.93 -14.34
CA ALA A 49 0.42 -19.03 -13.94
C ALA A 49 1.30 -19.49 -15.11
N ARG A 50 0.83 -20.46 -15.91
CA ARG A 50 1.51 -20.92 -17.12
C ARG A 50 1.62 -19.81 -18.16
N LEU A 51 0.53 -19.09 -18.43
CA LEU A 51 0.51 -17.96 -19.39
C LEU A 51 1.50 -16.87 -19.00
N LEU A 52 1.54 -16.52 -17.71
CA LEU A 52 2.47 -15.50 -17.20
C LEU A 52 3.90 -16.03 -16.99
N GLY A 53 4.15 -17.33 -17.15
CA GLY A 53 5.44 -17.95 -16.84
C GLY A 53 5.83 -17.81 -15.36
N LEU A 54 4.86 -17.91 -14.45
CA LEU A 54 5.04 -17.86 -13.00
C LEU A 54 4.79 -19.24 -12.39
N SER A 55 5.32 -19.49 -11.19
CA SER A 55 4.88 -20.66 -10.42
C SER A 55 3.45 -20.46 -9.92
N ARG A 56 2.69 -21.55 -9.78
CA ARG A 56 1.33 -21.52 -9.21
C ARG A 56 1.31 -20.85 -7.84
N ARG A 57 2.29 -21.16 -6.98
CA ARG A 57 2.47 -20.52 -5.66
C ARG A 57 2.60 -19.00 -5.78
N ARG A 58 3.44 -18.52 -6.70
CA ARG A 58 3.66 -17.08 -6.90
C ARG A 58 2.37 -16.38 -7.33
N LEU A 59 1.63 -16.97 -8.28
CA LEU A 59 0.36 -16.39 -8.71
C LEU A 59 -0.67 -16.42 -7.57
N HIS A 60 -0.76 -17.52 -6.84
CA HIS A 60 -1.65 -17.66 -5.68
C HIS A 60 -1.40 -16.55 -4.65
N GLU A 61 -0.15 -16.38 -4.21
CA GLU A 61 0.21 -15.31 -3.27
C GLU A 61 -0.14 -13.92 -3.81
N LEU A 62 0.09 -13.69 -5.10
CA LEU A 62 -0.22 -12.42 -5.75
C LEU A 62 -1.74 -12.15 -5.71
N VAL A 63 -2.57 -13.09 -6.17
CA VAL A 63 -4.03 -12.89 -6.24
C VAL A 63 -4.68 -12.80 -4.86
N HIS A 64 -4.09 -13.40 -3.84
CA HIS A 64 -4.56 -13.26 -2.46
C HIS A 64 -4.04 -12.00 -1.74
N GLY A 65 -3.12 -11.24 -2.36
CA GLY A 65 -2.53 -10.04 -1.80
C GLY A 65 -1.44 -10.30 -0.75
N GLN A 66 -0.84 -11.49 -0.79
CA GLN A 66 0.26 -11.92 0.08
C GLN A 66 1.64 -11.64 -0.54
N ARG A 67 1.67 -11.24 -1.82
CA ARG A 67 2.87 -10.88 -2.56
C ARG A 67 2.62 -9.63 -3.38
N ALA A 68 3.56 -8.69 -3.33
CA ALA A 68 3.55 -7.51 -4.18
C ALA A 68 3.72 -7.87 -5.66
N MET A 69 3.07 -7.09 -6.53
CA MET A 69 3.31 -7.11 -7.96
C MET A 69 4.67 -6.50 -8.28
N SER A 70 5.62 -7.32 -8.74
CA SER A 70 6.94 -6.86 -9.17
C SER A 70 6.90 -6.25 -10.58
N PRO A 71 7.92 -5.45 -10.97
CA PRO A 71 8.08 -4.98 -12.35
C PRO A 71 8.10 -6.12 -13.39
N ASP A 72 8.80 -7.23 -13.09
CA ASP A 72 8.78 -8.44 -13.95
C ASP A 72 7.36 -8.97 -14.15
N THR A 73 6.57 -9.06 -13.08
CA THR A 73 5.18 -9.55 -13.16
C THR A 73 4.29 -8.56 -13.90
N ALA A 74 4.48 -7.25 -13.70
CA ALA A 74 3.74 -6.22 -14.40
C ALA A 74 4.01 -6.26 -15.92
N ILE A 75 5.27 -6.41 -16.34
CA ILE A 75 5.63 -6.57 -17.76
C ILE A 75 5.01 -7.84 -18.35
N ARG A 76 5.01 -8.96 -17.61
CA ARG A 76 4.34 -10.20 -18.04
C ARG A 76 2.85 -9.99 -18.22
N CYS A 77 2.19 -9.29 -17.30
CA CYS A 77 0.77 -8.96 -17.41
C CYS A 77 0.49 -8.04 -18.60
N ALA A 78 1.34 -7.05 -18.86
CA ALA A 78 1.19 -6.16 -20.01
C ALA A 78 1.29 -6.91 -21.33
N ARG A 79 2.27 -7.80 -21.47
CA ARG A 79 2.43 -8.64 -22.66
C ARG A 79 1.26 -9.62 -22.86
N GLN A 80 0.69 -10.13 -21.78
CA GLN A 80 -0.34 -11.17 -21.86
C GLN A 80 -1.77 -10.64 -21.96
N PHE A 81 -2.06 -9.49 -21.33
CA PHE A 81 -3.41 -8.95 -21.21
C PHE A 81 -3.58 -7.55 -21.83
N GLY A 82 -2.50 -6.95 -22.34
CA GLY A 82 -2.55 -5.64 -23.01
C GLY A 82 -2.76 -4.45 -22.07
N ILE A 83 -2.64 -4.63 -20.75
CA ILE A 83 -2.73 -3.54 -19.76
C ILE A 83 -1.34 -3.06 -19.40
N ASP A 84 -1.08 -1.77 -19.59
CA ASP A 84 0.23 -1.15 -19.40
C ASP A 84 0.94 -1.52 -18.09
N THR A 85 2.27 -1.73 -18.18
CA THR A 85 3.12 -1.96 -17.01
C THR A 85 2.98 -0.85 -15.95
N ALA A 86 2.85 0.40 -16.37
CA ALA A 86 2.70 1.55 -15.48
C ALA A 86 1.40 1.50 -14.66
N PHE A 87 0.31 1.00 -15.24
CA PHE A 87 -0.97 0.83 -14.55
C PHE A 87 -0.82 -0.10 -13.34
N TRP A 88 -0.18 -1.24 -13.55
CA TRP A 88 0.08 -2.25 -12.52
C TRP A 88 0.96 -1.72 -11.39
N LEU A 89 2.05 -1.04 -11.74
CA LEU A 89 2.98 -0.47 -10.78
C LEU A 89 2.37 0.70 -9.99
N ALA A 90 1.52 1.52 -10.62
CA ALA A 90 0.79 2.58 -9.93
C ALA A 90 -0.16 2.00 -8.86
N HIS A 91 -0.85 0.90 -9.17
CA HIS A 91 -1.71 0.21 -8.20
C HIS A 91 -0.91 -0.40 -7.04
N GLN A 92 0.27 -0.98 -7.32
CA GLN A 92 1.16 -1.46 -6.27
C GLN A 92 1.64 -0.32 -5.37
N SER A 93 2.07 0.80 -5.96
CA SER A 93 2.51 1.99 -5.21
C SER A 93 1.40 2.57 -4.34
N ALA A 94 0.17 2.66 -4.88
CA ALA A 94 -1.00 3.08 -4.12
C ALA A 94 -1.27 2.14 -2.93
N TRP A 95 -1.23 0.82 -3.16
CA TRP A 95 -1.42 -0.18 -2.10
C TRP A 95 -0.38 -0.08 -0.99
N ASP A 96 0.90 -0.04 -1.35
CA ASP A 96 2.00 -0.02 -0.39
C ASP A 96 2.00 1.28 0.42
N SER A 97 1.81 2.42 -0.26
CA SER A 97 1.81 3.72 0.40
C SER A 97 0.63 3.89 1.36
N PHE A 98 -0.58 3.42 0.99
CA PHE A 98 -1.73 3.41 1.89
C PHE A 98 -1.47 2.58 3.16
N HIS A 99 -0.94 1.36 3.02
CA HIS A 99 -0.69 0.48 4.17
C HIS A 99 0.50 0.95 5.02
N ALA A 100 1.51 1.57 4.40
CA ALA A 100 2.59 2.23 5.13
C ALA A 100 2.06 3.38 5.97
N TRP A 101 1.28 4.28 5.36
CA TRP A 101 0.65 5.40 6.06
C TRP A 101 -0.26 4.92 7.20
N LYS A 102 -1.14 3.94 6.94
CA LYS A 102 -2.04 3.39 7.95
C LYS A 102 -1.29 2.82 9.16
N ARG A 103 -0.17 2.13 8.95
CA ARG A 103 0.67 1.61 10.04
C ARG A 103 1.30 2.75 10.86
N LEU A 104 1.89 3.73 10.19
CA LEU A 104 2.53 4.87 10.85
C LEU A 104 1.51 5.73 11.62
N TYR A 105 0.34 5.94 11.03
CA TYR A 105 -0.76 6.67 11.65
C TYR A 105 -1.32 5.93 12.88
N ALA A 106 -1.55 4.62 12.78
CA ALA A 106 -2.04 3.82 13.91
C ALA A 106 -1.07 3.81 15.10
N VAL A 107 0.25 3.80 14.85
CA VAL A 107 1.27 3.88 15.90
C VAL A 107 1.25 5.26 16.57
N ALA A 108 1.18 6.34 15.79
CA ALA A 108 1.16 7.70 16.33
C ALA A 108 -0.08 8.00 17.20
N HIS A 109 -1.20 7.31 16.96
CA HIS A 109 -2.47 7.52 17.67
C HIS A 109 -2.73 6.49 18.77
N ARG A 110 -1.81 5.54 19.00
CA ARG A 110 -1.86 4.67 20.17
C ARG A 110 -1.16 5.41 21.31
N SER A 111 -1.93 6.14 22.14
CA SER A 111 -1.39 6.81 23.33
C SER A 111 -0.55 5.86 24.18
N PRO A 112 0.61 6.27 24.71
CA PRO A 112 1.22 5.54 25.80
C PRO A 112 0.29 5.70 26.99
N SER A 113 -0.50 4.66 27.28
CA SER A 113 -1.21 4.55 28.55
C SER A 113 -0.16 4.34 29.64
N GLY A 114 0.34 5.44 30.18
CA GLY A 114 1.33 5.46 31.25
C GLY A 114 1.56 6.91 31.67
N ALA A 115 0.88 7.31 32.73
CA ALA A 115 0.88 8.64 33.31
C ALA A 115 2.31 9.19 33.54
N ALA A 116 2.49 10.47 33.25
CA ALA A 116 3.56 11.26 33.87
C ALA A 116 3.15 11.58 35.32
N PRO A 117 4.11 11.67 36.25
CA PRO A 117 4.08 12.74 37.22
C PRO A 117 5.17 13.73 36.82
N PHE A 118 4.76 14.87 36.26
CA PHE A 118 5.51 16.09 36.50
C PHE A 118 5.37 16.34 38.00
N SER A 119 6.35 15.90 38.79
CA SER A 119 6.51 16.35 40.17
C SER A 119 6.84 17.83 40.13
N SER A 120 5.85 18.65 40.44
CA SER A 120 6.03 20.04 40.83
C SER A 120 6.65 20.05 42.23
N ASP A 121 7.97 20.19 42.31
CA ASP A 121 8.63 20.64 43.54
C ASP A 121 9.46 21.88 43.21
N SER A 122 8.98 23.02 43.70
CA SER A 122 9.73 24.18 44.22
C SER A 122 8.72 25.26 44.58
N PRO A 123 8.91 25.98 45.70
CA PRO A 123 10.17 26.61 46.08
C PRO A 123 10.91 25.96 47.25
#